data_AF-A0A542YVR9-F1
#
_entry.id   AF-A0A542YVR9-F1
#
_cell.length_a   1.000
_cell.length_b   1.000
_cell.length_c   1.000
_cell.angle_alpha   90.00
_cell.angle_beta   90.00
_cell.angle_gamma   90.00
#
_symmetry.space_group_name_H-M   'P 1'
#
loop_
_entity.id
_entity.type
_entity.pdbx_description
1 polymer ?
#
loop_
_entity_poly.entity_id
_entity_poly.type
_entity_poly.pdbx_seq_one_letter_code
_entity_poly.pdbx_strand_id
1 'polypeptide(L)' 'MSNSEIVPKPVTVRTITIVRIGIVLWAVALVVVLAVPALRTGDRDWWVWVPVSGILLGLIGHVYLTRGRGNASDA' A
#
# COMPACT_ATOMS: atom_id res chain seq x y z
N MET A 1 -26.69 17.68 31.24
CA MET A 1 -25.82 17.67 30.04
C MET A 1 -25.89 16.25 29.46
N SER A 2 -26.71 16.04 28.43
CA SER A 2 -26.81 14.74 27.75
C SER A 2 -25.55 14.55 26.91
N ASN A 3 -24.79 13.51 27.21
CA ASN A 3 -23.60 13.14 26.45
C ASN A 3 -24.07 12.47 25.16
N SER A 4 -24.22 13.26 24.09
CA SER A 4 -24.52 12.73 22.75
C SER A 4 -23.39 11.80 22.35
N GLU A 5 -23.65 10.50 22.40
CA GLU A 5 -22.73 9.46 21.96
C GLU A 5 -22.44 9.69 20.47
N ILE A 6 -21.27 10.28 20.18
CA ILE A 6 -20.79 10.44 18.82
C ILE A 6 -20.43 9.03 18.37
N VAL A 7 -21.40 8.30 17.81
CA VAL A 7 -21.12 7.04 17.13
C VAL A 7 -20.51 7.42 15.78
N PRO A 8 -19.19 7.21 15.56
CA PRO A 8 -18.58 7.54 14.29
C PRO A 8 -19.24 6.69 13.20
N LYS A 9 -19.79 7.34 12.17
CA LYS A 9 -20.35 6.67 11.01
C LYS A 9 -19.28 5.74 10.42
N PRO A 10 -19.56 4.45 10.19
CA PRO A 10 -18.59 3.53 9.60
C PRO A 10 -18.13 4.08 8.25
N VAL A 11 -16.86 4.47 8.18
CA VAL A 11 -16.27 4.91 6.92
C VAL A 11 -15.88 3.65 6.15
N THR A 12 -16.63 3.36 5.09
CA THR A 12 -16.31 2.27 4.16
C THR A 12 -15.11 2.67 3.31
N VAL A 13 -13.91 2.54 3.87
CA VAL A 13 -12.68 2.68 3.10
C VAL A 13 -12.44 1.38 2.35
N ARG A 14 -12.34 1.45 1.02
CA ARG A 14 -11.90 0.31 0.22
C ARG A 14 -10.40 0.11 0.39
N THR A 15 -10.01 -0.55 1.48
CA THR A 15 -8.61 -0.83 1.83
C THR A 15 -7.86 -1.53 0.70
N ILE A 16 -8.54 -2.41 -0.04
CA ILE A 16 -7.98 -3.08 -1.21
C ILE A 16 -7.61 -2.11 -2.35
N THR A 17 -8.38 -1.03 -2.53
CA THR A 17 -8.07 0.03 -3.50
C THR A 17 -6.81 0.79 -3.08
N ILE A 18 -6.68 1.12 -1.79
CA ILE A 18 -5.50 1.82 -1.26
C ILE A 18 -4.25 0.95 -1.44
N VAL A 19 -4.33 -0.34 -1.09
CA VAL A 19 -3.21 -1.28 -1.25
C VAL A 19 -2.79 -1.38 -2.72
N ARG A 20 -3.74 -1.49 -3.66
CA ARG A 20 -3.44 -1.52 -5.10
C ARG A 20 -2.74 -0.24 -5.57
N ILE A 21 -3.23 0.93 -5.15
CA ILE A 21 -2.58 2.22 -5.46
C ILE A 21 -1.15 2.26 -4.92
N GLY A 22 -0.95 1.82 -3.67
CA GLY A 22 0.38 1.75 -3.07
C GLY A 22 1.35 0.86 -3.87
N ILE A 23 0.90 -0.33 -4.30
CA ILE A 23 1.72 -1.22 -5.15
C ILE A 23 2.07 -0.53 -6.48
N VAL A 24 1.11 0.11 -7.14
CA VAL A 24 1.35 0.81 -8.42
C VAL A 24 2.34 1.95 -8.24
N LEU A 25 2.20 2.76 -7.19
CA LEU A 25 3.14 3.84 -6.88
C LEU A 25 4.55 3.30 -6.62
N TRP A 26 4.69 2.20 -5.89
CA TRP A 26 5.99 1.59 -5.67
C TRP A 26 6.59 0.98 -6.94
N ALA A 27 5.77 0.40 -7.82
CA ALA A 27 6.23 -0.06 -9.13
C ALA A 27 6.75 1.10 -9.99
N VAL A 28 6.04 2.23 -10.01
CA VAL A 28 6.51 3.45 -10.69
C VAL A 28 7.83 3.95 -10.07
N ALA A 29 7.93 3.98 -8.74
CA ALA A 29 9.17 4.37 -8.07
C ALA A 29 10.34 3.43 -8.42
N LEU A 30 10.11 2.12 -8.51
CA LEU A 30 11.12 1.15 -8.94
C LEU A 30 11.60 1.47 -10.36
N VAL A 31 10.67 1.72 -11.30
CA VAL A 31 11.01 2.10 -12.68
C VAL A 31 11.88 3.37 -12.69
N VAL A 32 11.55 4.38 -11.89
CA VAL A 32 12.34 5.62 -11.79
C VAL A 32 13.75 5.34 -11.25
N VAL A 33 13.88 4.56 -10.18
CA VAL A 33 15.18 4.20 -9.59
C VAL A 33 16.06 3.42 -10.58
N LEU A 34 15.46 2.54 -11.38
CA LEU A 34 16.19 1.78 -12.39
C LEU A 34 16.57 2.65 -13.60
N ALA A 35 15.67 3.54 -14.04
CA ALA A 35 15.86 4.41 -15.20
C ALA A 35 16.87 5.55 -14.94
N VAL A 36 17.09 5.93 -13.69
CA VAL A 36 18.03 6.99 -13.30
C VAL A 36 19.22 6.38 -12.54
N PRO A 37 20.34 6.06 -13.22
CA PRO A 37 21.49 5.42 -12.58
C PRO A 37 22.05 6.20 -11.39
N ALA A 38 21.96 7.53 -11.40
CA ALA A 38 22.41 8.39 -10.31
C ALA A 38 21.68 8.14 -8.97
N LEU A 39 20.49 7.53 -9.00
CA LEU A 39 19.73 7.13 -7.81
C LEU A 39 20.20 5.79 -7.22
N ARG A 40 21.07 5.04 -7.92
CA ARG A 40 21.57 3.72 -7.54
C ARG A 40 23.08 3.58 -7.74
N THR A 41 23.80 4.67 -7.46
CA THR A 41 25.27 4.74 -7.52
C THR A 41 25.86 5.13 -6.17
N GLY A 42 26.95 4.47 -5.78
CA GLY A 42 27.69 4.72 -4.54
C GLY A 42 26.91 4.25 -3.31
N ASP A 43 26.82 5.09 -2.28
CA ASP A 43 26.12 4.76 -1.04
C ASP A 43 24.59 4.58 -1.21
N ARG A 44 24.06 4.82 -2.42
CA ARG A 44 22.64 4.72 -2.76
C ARG A 44 22.28 3.46 -3.54
N ASP A 45 23.22 2.55 -3.80
CA ASP A 45 22.97 1.31 -4.55
C ASP A 45 21.85 0.46 -3.93
N TRP A 46 21.67 0.57 -2.62
CA TRP A 46 20.62 -0.14 -1.88
C TRP A 46 19.21 0.45 -2.08
N TRP A 47 19.05 1.64 -2.68
CA TRP A 47 17.76 2.31 -2.87
C TRP A 47 16.76 1.48 -3.68
N VAL A 48 17.24 0.55 -4.51
CA VAL A 48 16.37 -0.36 -5.27
C VAL A 48 15.52 -1.25 -4.34
N TRP A 49 16.01 -1.56 -3.14
CA TRP A 49 15.32 -2.41 -2.18
C TRP A 49 14.14 -1.72 -1.49
N VAL A 50 14.10 -0.39 -1.47
CA VAL A 50 13.01 0.39 -0.90
C VAL A 50 11.70 0.15 -1.66
N PRO A 51 11.61 0.39 -2.99
CA PRO A 51 10.41 0.10 -3.75
C PRO A 51 10.14 -1.40 -3.86
N VAL A 52 11.16 -2.26 -3.90
CA VAL A 52 10.96 -3.72 -3.87
C VAL A 52 10.25 -4.16 -2.59
N SER A 53 10.67 -3.66 -1.43
CA SER A 53 10.04 -3.95 -0.14
C SER A 53 8.59 -3.42 -0.09
N GLY A 54 8.36 -2.21 -0.62
CA GLY A 54 7.02 -1.65 -0.74
C GLY A 54 6.06 -2.49 -1.58
N ILE A 55 6.53 -3.01 -2.72
CA ILE A 55 5.76 -3.93 -3.57
C ILE A 55 5.49 -5.24 -2.84
N LEU A 56 6.51 -5.86 -2.24
CA LEU A 56 6.36 -7.14 -1.53
C LEU A 56 5.35 -7.02 -0.38
N LEU A 57 5.48 -5.99 0.46
CA LEU A 57 4.55 -5.74 1.56
C LEU A 57 3.14 -5.44 1.03
N GLY A 58 3.02 -4.67 -0.05
CA GLY A 58 1.74 -4.41 -0.70
C GLY A 58 1.09 -5.69 -1.23
N LEU A 59 1.84 -6.57 -1.88
CA LEU A 59 1.36 -7.87 -2.37
C LEU A 59 0.92 -8.78 -1.22
N ILE A 60 1.68 -8.85 -0.14
CA ILE A 60 1.31 -9.59 1.07
C ILE A 60 -0.01 -9.03 1.64
N GLY A 61 -0.13 -7.71 1.76
CA GLY A 61 -1.37 -7.06 2.19
C GLY A 61 -2.55 -7.32 1.25
N HIS A 62 -2.31 -7.33 -0.06
CA HIS A 62 -3.34 -7.62 -1.07
C HIS A 62 -3.84 -9.07 -0.95
N VAL A 63 -2.91 -10.01 -0.83
CA VAL A 63 -3.20 -11.42 -0.60
C VAL A 63 -3.96 -11.61 0.71
N TYR A 64 -3.55 -10.93 1.79
CA TYR A 64 -4.24 -10.99 3.08
C TYR A 64 -5.68 -10.47 2.98
N LEU A 65 -5.90 -9.34 2.30
CA LEU A 65 -7.23 -8.75 2.13
C LEU A 65 -8.14 -9.63 1.26
N THR A 66 -7.58 -10.23 0.19
CA THR A 66 -8.32 -11.11 -0.71
C THR A 66 -8.62 -12.48 -0.10
N ARG A 67 -7.74 -13.01 0.75
CA ARG A 67 -7.93 -14.30 1.44
C ARG A 67 -8.70 -14.20 2.76
N GLY A 68 -8.60 -13.06 3.45
CA GLY A 68 -9.03 -12.93 4.84
C GLY A 68 -10.48 -12.52 5.01
N ARG A 69 -10.88 -11.33 4.55
CA ARG A 69 -12.21 -10.74 4.88
C ARG A 69 -12.71 -9.69 3.89
N GLY A 70 -12.05 -9.49 2.75
CA GLY A 70 -12.43 -8.45 1.77
C GLY A 70 -13.72 -8.70 0.98
N ASN A 71 -14.30 -9.90 1.09
CA ASN A 71 -15.59 -10.25 0.50
C ASN A 71 -16.68 -10.57 1.55
N ALA A 72 -16.42 -10.35 2.85
CA ALA A 72 -17.42 -10.48 3.91
C ALA A 72 -18.15 -9.15 4.15
N SER A 73 -18.40 -8.40 3.08
CA SER A 73 -19.10 -7.11 3.10
C SER A 73 -19.96 -6.89 1.85
N ASP A 74 -20.28 -7.97 1.13
CA ASP A 74 -21.50 -8.05 0.32
C ASP A 74 -22.51 -8.91 1.12
N ALA A 75 -23.13 -8.31 2.13
CA ALA A 75 -24.33 -8.82 2.79
C ALA A 75 -25.26 -7.64 3.05
#